data_AF-A0A952V3E5-F1
#
_entry.id   AF-A0A952V3E5-F1
#
_cell.length_a   1.000
_cell.length_b   1.000
_cell.length_c   1.000
_cell.angle_alpha   90.00
_cell.angle_beta   90.00
_cell.angle_gamma   90.00
#
_symmetry.space_group_name_H-M   'P 1'
#
loop_
_entity.id
_entity.type
_entity.pdbx_description
1 polymer ?
#
loop_
_entity_poly.entity_id
_entity_poly.type
_entity_poly.pdbx_seq_one_letter_code
_entity_poly.pdbx_strand_id
1 'polypeptide(L)'
;MNTSFSYQLRVAACDRCGAPLEVNVAGGSFECRYCHAQNQIALRDEGLLAPPRQPVPEHERVARLRMQDGRPLLPPPSITHLMPAGRLEEWKVEEAIAVWNSARQELRAQPGSYDAAERIVFLSMVLVQHFSEGKEDKLRQRALLEGALDVVKLPRHRQIVRGFLARAAVRENDIQAAEAWLAPCDPASDDLQSDSAYRFTRAFIDTATGNFQRVLQVLGQNAQEVPIEDASDDVCAVFRANAWEKMGRADLAVHLLRERMGAGGGSGRQTIERVVHRYAQWHLCAMSYPQAAAGYAHIASEKAAQHVSGGIHKVFFPLGVLMAVVGALCLAAVPLGFLALDMGIEGFMGFGITGGTFLFMGLIFGGIGYAMKKSAEKAAWLRMHGVAGTGVVRDVSPTGVSINHVPQLRYTLEIRIPTRAPYNASTTALGRRADIGASIAVRVHPQNPNDFIMELD
;
A
#
# COMPACT_ATOMS: atom_id res chain seq x y z
N MET A 1 22.54 2.07 -28.02
CA MET A 1 21.70 0.88 -28.28
C MET A 1 20.27 1.37 -28.42
N ASN A 2 19.52 0.90 -29.43
CA ASN A 2 18.13 1.33 -29.61
C ASN A 2 17.23 0.43 -28.76
N THR A 3 16.67 1.00 -27.69
CA THR A 3 15.69 0.34 -26.81
C THR A 3 14.26 0.70 -27.24
N SER A 4 13.24 -0.02 -26.77
CA SER A 4 11.83 0.30 -27.08
C SER A 4 11.40 1.68 -26.57
N PHE A 5 12.15 2.22 -25.59
CA PHE A 5 11.94 3.57 -25.05
C PHE A 5 13.02 4.58 -25.47
N SER A 6 13.85 4.25 -26.46
CA SER A 6 14.81 5.19 -27.01
C SER A 6 14.14 6.51 -27.39
N TYR A 7 14.79 7.63 -27.10
CA TYR A 7 14.25 8.95 -27.34
C TYR A 7 14.11 9.24 -28.84
N GLN A 8 15.00 8.69 -29.67
CA GLN A 8 14.99 8.87 -31.13
C GLN A 8 13.93 8.01 -31.84
N LEU A 9 13.44 6.95 -31.19
CA LEU A 9 12.32 6.17 -31.69
C LEU A 9 11.02 6.90 -31.36
N ARG A 10 10.03 6.85 -32.27
CA ARG A 10 8.67 7.29 -31.99
C ARG A 10 7.70 6.15 -32.20
N VAL A 11 6.89 5.88 -31.18
CA VAL A 11 5.81 4.89 -31.28
C VAL A 11 4.50 5.59 -30.96
N ALA A 12 3.60 5.68 -31.92
CA ALA A 12 2.27 6.26 -31.74
C ALA A 12 1.21 5.16 -31.67
N ALA A 13 0.09 5.43 -31.00
CA ALA A 13 -1.07 4.53 -31.07
C ALA A 13 -1.88 4.79 -32.35
N CYS A 14 -2.33 3.75 -33.05
CA CYS A 14 -3.25 3.90 -34.17
C CYS A 14 -4.56 4.58 -33.75
N ASP A 15 -5.07 5.50 -34.56
CA ASP A 15 -6.27 6.30 -34.29
C ASP A 15 -7.57 5.48 -34.23
N ARG A 16 -7.57 4.31 -34.86
CA ARG A 16 -8.73 3.41 -34.92
C ARG A 16 -8.66 2.28 -33.89
N CYS A 17 -7.56 1.53 -33.86
CA CYS A 17 -7.47 0.31 -33.03
C CYS A 17 -6.55 0.45 -31.80
N GLY A 18 -5.84 1.57 -31.64
CA GLY A 18 -4.89 1.77 -30.55
C GLY A 18 -3.60 0.94 -30.64
N ALA A 19 -3.40 0.14 -31.69
CA ALA A 19 -2.20 -0.66 -31.87
C ALA A 19 -0.93 0.21 -32.04
N PRO A 20 0.25 -0.23 -31.56
CA PRO A 20 1.49 0.54 -31.66
C PRO A 20 1.98 0.64 -33.12
N LEU A 21 2.36 1.85 -33.53
CA LEU A 21 2.90 2.20 -34.83
C LEU A 21 4.27 2.84 -34.65
N GLU A 22 5.33 2.25 -35.20
CA GLU A 22 6.64 2.88 -35.29
C GLU A 22 6.63 3.93 -36.40
N VAL A 23 6.98 5.16 -36.06
CA VAL A 23 6.84 6.32 -36.94
C VAL A 23 8.06 7.22 -36.86
N ASN A 24 8.20 8.14 -37.82
CA ASN A 24 9.27 9.13 -37.80
C ASN A 24 8.99 10.18 -36.70
N VAL A 25 10.03 10.63 -36.01
CA VAL A 25 9.94 11.74 -35.04
C VAL A 25 9.37 13.01 -35.69
N ALA A 26 9.71 13.24 -36.96
CA ALA A 26 9.20 14.34 -37.78
C ALA A 26 7.67 14.30 -38.04
N GLY A 27 7.01 13.18 -37.71
CA GLY A 27 5.61 12.95 -38.07
C GLY A 27 5.46 12.45 -39.51
N GLY A 28 4.24 12.49 -40.02
CA GLY A 28 3.89 12.03 -41.37
C GLY A 28 2.57 11.25 -41.45
N SER A 29 2.35 10.62 -42.60
CA SER A 29 1.21 9.72 -42.85
C SER A 29 1.68 8.27 -42.78
N PHE A 30 0.94 7.43 -42.03
CA PHE A 30 1.30 6.04 -41.79
C PHE A 30 0.08 5.13 -41.84
N GLU A 31 0.19 4.01 -42.55
CA GLU A 31 -0.82 2.96 -42.56
C GLU A 31 -0.62 2.02 -41.36
N CYS A 32 -1.70 1.77 -40.60
CA CYS A 32 -1.66 0.83 -39.50
C CYS A 32 -1.63 -0.62 -40.02
N ARG A 33 -0.55 -1.36 -39.72
CA ARG A 33 -0.40 -2.78 -40.10
C ARG A 33 -1.46 -3.74 -39.54
N TYR A 34 -2.27 -3.30 -38.57
CA TYR A 34 -3.28 -4.14 -37.90
C TYR A 34 -4.68 -3.93 -38.44
N CYS A 35 -5.07 -2.69 -38.74
CA CYS A 35 -6.44 -2.36 -39.17
C CYS A 35 -6.50 -1.55 -40.48
N HIS A 36 -5.37 -1.33 -41.14
CA HIS A 36 -5.21 -0.60 -42.40
C HIS A 36 -5.71 0.85 -42.38
N ALA A 37 -5.96 1.41 -41.19
CA ALA A 37 -6.32 2.82 -41.05
C ALA A 37 -5.10 3.69 -41.41
N GLN A 38 -5.34 4.75 -42.19
CA GLN A 38 -4.37 5.82 -42.42
C GLN A 38 -4.34 6.75 -41.21
N ASN A 39 -3.15 7.04 -40.68
CA ASN A 39 -2.96 7.88 -39.49
C ASN A 39 -2.11 9.09 -39.87
N GLN A 40 -2.50 10.27 -39.39
CA GLN A 40 -1.72 11.49 -39.55
C GLN A 40 -1.11 11.88 -38.21
N ILE A 41 0.21 11.92 -38.15
CA ILE A 41 0.94 12.17 -36.90
C ILE A 41 1.74 13.46 -37.06
N ALA A 42 1.49 14.43 -36.17
CA ALA A 42 2.21 15.70 -36.15
C ALA A 42 3.66 15.51 -35.67
N LEU A 43 4.56 16.45 -35.99
CA LEU A 43 5.91 16.51 -35.39
C LEU A 43 5.84 16.41 -33.87
N ARG A 44 6.75 15.65 -33.25
CA ARG A 44 6.79 15.52 -31.79
C ARG A 44 7.14 16.87 -31.17
N ASP A 45 6.32 17.30 -30.21
CA ASP A 45 6.54 18.54 -29.47
C ASP A 45 7.61 18.35 -28.37
N GLU A 46 8.80 18.89 -28.64
CA GLU A 46 9.96 18.89 -27.74
C GLU A 46 10.16 20.23 -27.01
N GLY A 47 9.16 21.11 -27.02
CA GLY A 47 9.21 22.36 -26.25
C GLY A 47 9.35 22.11 -24.75
N LEU A 48 10.02 23.04 -24.06
CA LEU A 48 10.06 23.08 -22.60
C LEU A 48 8.63 23.14 -22.04
N LEU A 49 8.36 22.35 -21.00
CA LEU A 49 7.01 22.24 -20.46
C LEU A 49 6.57 23.48 -19.69
N ALA A 50 7.48 24.10 -18.95
CA ALA A 50 7.17 25.29 -18.17
C ALA A 50 7.80 26.52 -18.85
N PRO A 51 7.02 27.62 -19.03
CA PRO A 51 7.61 28.90 -19.35
C PRO A 51 8.51 29.36 -18.19
N PRO A 52 9.49 30.25 -18.44
CA PRO A 52 10.31 30.82 -17.37
C PRO A 52 9.41 31.44 -16.29
N ARG A 53 9.44 30.89 -15.09
CA ARG A 53 8.72 31.42 -13.91
C ARG A 53 9.69 32.25 -13.08
N GLN A 54 9.16 33.21 -12.33
CA GLN A 54 9.95 33.83 -11.27
C GLN A 54 10.30 32.75 -10.23
N PRO A 55 11.57 32.66 -9.80
CA PRO A 55 11.99 31.66 -8.83
C PRO A 55 11.26 31.90 -7.51
N VAL A 56 10.44 30.94 -7.10
CA VAL A 56 9.82 30.92 -5.76
C VAL A 56 10.86 30.35 -4.78
N PRO A 57 11.08 30.96 -3.61
CA PRO A 57 11.94 30.39 -2.59
C PRO A 57 11.51 28.96 -2.23
N GLU A 58 12.48 28.05 -2.09
CA GLU A 58 12.20 26.62 -1.94
C GLU A 58 11.28 26.29 -0.74
N HIS A 59 11.46 26.98 0.39
CA HIS A 59 10.63 26.77 1.57
C HIS A 59 9.15 27.14 1.34
N GLU A 60 8.89 28.21 0.57
CA GLU A 60 7.54 28.64 0.21
C GLU A 60 6.92 27.65 -0.78
N ARG A 61 7.72 27.19 -1.76
CA ARG A 61 7.29 26.17 -2.72
C ARG A 61 6.90 24.87 -2.00
N VAL A 62 7.75 24.37 -1.09
CA VAL A 62 7.46 23.17 -0.29
C VAL A 62 6.19 23.36 0.57
N ALA A 63 5.98 24.55 1.16
CA ALA A 63 4.76 24.83 1.90
C ALA A 63 3.50 24.74 1.00
N ARG A 64 3.56 25.24 -0.24
CA ARG A 64 2.47 25.11 -1.22
C ARG A 64 2.21 23.66 -1.63
N LEU A 65 3.25 22.85 -1.77
CA LEU A 65 3.11 21.42 -2.05
C LEU A 65 2.42 20.68 -0.90
N ARG A 66 2.79 20.96 0.35
CA ARG A 66 2.16 20.35 1.54
C ARG A 66 0.67 20.68 1.66
N MET A 67 0.20 21.84 1.18
CA MET A 67 -1.23 22.17 1.16
C MET A 67 -2.05 21.29 0.19
N GLN A 68 -1.39 20.61 -0.74
CA GLN A 68 -2.02 19.72 -1.73
C GLN A 68 -2.00 18.25 -1.29
N ASP A 69 -1.25 17.94 -0.24
CA ASP A 69 -1.01 16.60 0.27
C ASP A 69 -2.29 15.95 0.86
N GLY A 70 -2.31 14.62 0.96
CA GLY A 70 -3.45 13.84 1.45
C GLY A 70 -4.66 13.81 0.51
N ARG A 71 -4.44 14.11 -0.78
CA ARG A 71 -5.46 14.04 -1.83
C ARG A 71 -5.15 12.83 -2.73
N PRO A 72 -5.84 11.69 -2.55
CA PRO A 72 -5.58 10.52 -3.37
C PRO A 72 -5.92 10.80 -4.83
N LEU A 73 -5.12 10.24 -5.75
CA LEU A 73 -5.43 10.26 -7.17
C LEU A 73 -6.64 9.36 -7.44
N LEU A 74 -7.81 9.97 -7.56
CA LEU A 74 -9.05 9.27 -7.86
C LEU A 74 -9.26 9.19 -9.38
N PRO A 75 -9.88 8.11 -9.88
CA PRO A 75 -10.29 8.05 -11.28
C PRO A 75 -11.29 9.17 -11.58
N PRO A 76 -11.18 9.84 -12.75
CA PRO A 76 -12.21 10.74 -13.21
C PRO A 76 -13.60 10.07 -13.19
N PRO A 77 -14.67 10.78 -12.78
CA PRO A 77 -16.00 10.19 -12.61
C PRO A 77 -16.52 9.47 -13.87
N SER A 78 -16.12 9.96 -15.05
CA SER A 78 -16.51 9.40 -16.34
C SER A 78 -15.96 7.99 -16.60
N ILE A 79 -14.94 7.54 -15.85
CA ILE A 79 -14.31 6.22 -16.03
C ILE A 79 -14.30 5.35 -14.78
N THR A 80 -14.91 5.77 -13.67
CA THR A 80 -14.97 4.99 -12.44
C THR A 80 -15.55 3.58 -12.65
N HIS A 81 -16.50 3.44 -13.58
CA HIS A 81 -17.12 2.15 -13.93
C HIS A 81 -16.14 1.13 -14.57
N LEU A 82 -14.98 1.57 -15.05
CA LEU A 82 -13.93 0.69 -15.56
C LEU A 82 -13.09 0.05 -14.44
N MET A 83 -13.22 0.53 -13.21
CA MET A 83 -12.38 0.14 -12.06
C MET A 83 -13.22 -0.15 -10.81
N PRO A 84 -14.12 -1.14 -10.85
CA PRO A 84 -15.04 -1.43 -9.74
C PRO A 84 -14.33 -1.76 -8.42
N ALA A 85 -13.10 -2.27 -8.47
CA ALA A 85 -12.27 -2.58 -7.30
C ALA A 85 -11.06 -1.64 -7.15
N GLY A 86 -11.11 -0.44 -7.74
CA GLY A 86 -9.98 0.50 -7.73
C GLY A 86 -8.80 0.07 -8.61
N ARG A 87 -8.99 -0.96 -9.45
CA ARG A 87 -8.02 -1.46 -10.43
C ARG A 87 -8.71 -1.81 -11.73
N LEU A 88 -7.96 -1.81 -12.83
CA LEU A 88 -8.46 -2.26 -14.13
C LEU A 88 -8.46 -3.79 -14.19
N GLU A 89 -9.65 -4.37 -14.25
CA GLU A 89 -9.82 -5.82 -14.43
C GLU A 89 -9.55 -6.24 -15.89
N GLU A 90 -9.09 -7.47 -16.11
CA GLU A 90 -8.67 -7.96 -17.43
C GLU A 90 -9.78 -7.85 -18.48
N TRP A 91 -11.03 -8.14 -18.09
CA TRP A 91 -12.19 -8.08 -18.98
C TRP A 91 -12.62 -6.65 -19.36
N LYS A 92 -12.09 -5.62 -18.69
CA LYS A 92 -12.36 -4.19 -19.00
C LYS A 92 -11.29 -3.55 -19.88
N VAL A 93 -10.21 -4.26 -20.21
CA VAL A 93 -9.06 -3.67 -20.92
C VAL A 93 -9.43 -3.15 -22.30
N GLU A 94 -10.21 -3.89 -23.08
CA GLU A 94 -10.63 -3.45 -24.43
C GLU A 94 -11.51 -2.20 -24.38
N GLU A 95 -12.45 -2.16 -23.44
CA GLU A 95 -13.30 -1.00 -23.19
C GLU A 95 -12.48 0.22 -22.75
N ALA A 96 -11.50 0.02 -21.86
CA ALA A 96 -10.58 1.08 -21.43
C ALA A 96 -9.74 1.64 -22.59
N ILE A 97 -9.27 0.78 -23.51
CA ILE A 97 -8.56 1.22 -24.72
C ILE A 97 -9.49 2.02 -25.64
N ALA A 98 -10.75 1.60 -25.80
CA ALA A 98 -11.73 2.35 -26.59
C ALA A 98 -12.00 3.74 -26.00
N VAL A 99 -12.19 3.83 -24.68
CA VAL A 99 -12.37 5.11 -23.97
C VAL A 99 -11.12 5.99 -24.06
N TRP A 100 -9.93 5.40 -23.94
CA TRP A 100 -8.66 6.10 -24.11
C TRP A 100 -8.53 6.70 -25.52
N ASN A 101 -8.86 5.94 -26.56
CA ASN A 101 -8.87 6.42 -27.94
C ASN A 101 -9.89 7.54 -28.16
N SER A 102 -11.09 7.41 -27.59
CA SER A 102 -12.13 8.44 -27.64
C SER A 102 -11.65 9.75 -26.99
N ALA A 103 -11.03 9.68 -25.80
CA ALA A 103 -10.49 10.85 -25.11
C ALA A 103 -9.39 11.54 -25.94
N ARG A 104 -8.55 10.75 -26.63
CA ARG A 104 -7.53 11.27 -27.53
C ARG A 104 -8.12 11.99 -28.73
N GLN A 105 -9.15 11.43 -29.37
CA GLN A 105 -9.84 12.06 -30.49
C GLN A 105 -10.53 13.35 -30.04
N GLU A 106 -11.17 13.35 -28.87
CA GLU A 106 -11.78 14.54 -28.27
C GLU A 106 -10.75 15.66 -28.07
N LEU A 107 -9.57 15.36 -27.51
CA LEU A 107 -8.51 16.37 -27.31
C LEU A 107 -7.93 16.91 -28.62
N ARG A 108 -7.96 16.14 -29.71
CA ARG A 108 -7.57 16.66 -31.03
C ARG A 108 -8.60 17.64 -31.57
N ALA A 109 -9.89 17.33 -31.39
CA ALA A 109 -10.97 18.22 -31.79
C ALA A 109 -11.08 19.46 -30.88
N GLN A 110 -10.83 19.28 -29.58
CA GLN A 110 -10.95 20.29 -28.54
C GLN A 110 -9.76 20.22 -27.55
N PRO A 111 -8.59 20.82 -27.90
CA PRO A 111 -7.38 20.76 -27.07
C PRO A 111 -7.51 21.31 -25.65
N GLY A 112 -8.55 22.10 -25.38
CA GLY A 112 -8.85 22.66 -24.05
C GLY A 112 -9.75 21.80 -23.17
N SER A 113 -10.17 20.60 -23.59
CA SER A 113 -11.03 19.72 -22.79
C SER A 113 -10.28 19.16 -21.58
N TYR A 114 -10.53 19.74 -20.41
CA TYR A 114 -9.90 19.33 -19.16
C TYR A 114 -10.25 17.89 -18.75
N ASP A 115 -11.53 17.51 -18.85
CA ASP A 115 -11.99 16.16 -18.49
C ASP A 115 -11.33 15.09 -19.37
N ALA A 116 -11.23 15.33 -20.68
CA ALA A 116 -10.55 14.41 -21.58
C ALA A 116 -9.05 14.31 -21.29
N ALA A 117 -8.41 15.41 -20.89
CA ALA A 117 -6.99 15.42 -20.50
C ALA A 117 -6.74 14.62 -19.22
N GLU A 118 -7.56 14.79 -18.18
CA GLU A 118 -7.48 13.96 -16.97
C GLU A 118 -7.72 12.48 -17.28
N ARG A 119 -8.77 12.19 -18.06
CA ARG A 119 -9.14 10.83 -18.45
C ARG A 119 -8.04 10.14 -19.25
N ILE A 120 -7.44 10.79 -20.24
CA ILE A 120 -6.40 10.16 -21.06
C ILE A 120 -5.12 9.91 -20.26
N VAL A 121 -4.72 10.84 -19.37
CA VAL A 121 -3.53 10.68 -18.52
C VAL A 121 -3.73 9.53 -17.55
N PHE A 122 -4.85 9.54 -16.82
CA PHE A 122 -5.19 8.50 -15.86
C PHE A 122 -5.27 7.12 -16.52
N LEU A 123 -5.99 6.99 -17.64
CA LEU A 123 -6.08 5.72 -18.37
C LEU A 123 -4.73 5.26 -18.92
N SER A 124 -3.86 6.18 -19.34
CA SER A 124 -2.50 5.83 -19.77
C SER A 124 -1.71 5.20 -18.63
N MET A 125 -1.78 5.76 -17.43
CA MET A 125 -1.09 5.22 -16.25
C MET A 125 -1.57 3.80 -15.91
N VAL A 126 -2.89 3.60 -15.86
CA VAL A 126 -3.50 2.31 -15.51
C VAL A 126 -3.26 1.24 -16.59
N LEU A 127 -3.40 1.59 -17.87
CA LEU A 127 -3.14 0.66 -18.97
C LEU A 127 -1.65 0.30 -19.06
N VAL A 128 -0.74 1.26 -18.85
CA VAL A 128 0.71 0.98 -18.81
C VAL A 128 1.04 0.03 -17.66
N GLN A 129 0.45 0.23 -16.48
CA GLN A 129 0.62 -0.71 -15.37
C GLN A 129 0.13 -2.11 -15.73
N HIS A 130 -1.07 -2.23 -16.32
CA HIS A 130 -1.62 -3.50 -16.77
C HIS A 130 -0.68 -4.23 -17.76
N PHE A 131 -0.19 -3.52 -18.78
CA PHE A 131 0.72 -4.11 -19.77
C PHE A 131 2.13 -4.37 -19.23
N SER A 132 2.53 -3.69 -18.15
CA SER A 132 3.78 -3.97 -17.44
C SER A 132 3.70 -5.22 -16.56
N GLU A 133 2.54 -5.55 -16.00
CA GLU A 133 2.40 -6.68 -15.06
C GLU A 133 2.07 -8.01 -15.76
N GLY A 134 1.30 -7.99 -16.85
CA GLY A 134 0.78 -9.22 -17.48
C GLY A 134 1.53 -9.73 -18.71
N LYS A 135 1.98 -8.85 -19.62
CA LYS A 135 2.40 -9.22 -20.98
C LYS A 135 3.75 -8.66 -21.43
N GLU A 136 4.33 -7.75 -20.64
CA GLU A 136 5.53 -6.97 -20.99
C GLU A 136 5.46 -6.34 -22.41
N ASP A 137 4.27 -5.88 -22.84
CA ASP A 137 4.07 -5.25 -24.16
C ASP A 137 4.59 -3.80 -24.14
N LYS A 138 5.92 -3.67 -24.24
CA LYS A 138 6.67 -2.40 -24.16
C LYS A 138 6.27 -1.42 -25.26
N LEU A 139 6.06 -1.90 -26.49
CA LEU A 139 5.66 -1.05 -27.61
C LEU A 139 4.26 -0.47 -27.40
N ARG A 140 3.32 -1.24 -26.86
CA ARG A 140 1.99 -0.73 -26.52
C ARG A 140 2.03 0.26 -25.36
N GLN A 141 2.83 -0.01 -24.32
CA GLN A 141 3.07 0.97 -23.24
C GLN A 141 3.60 2.29 -23.81
N ARG A 142 4.60 2.21 -24.69
CA ARG A 142 5.18 3.37 -25.37
C ARG A 142 4.15 4.13 -26.20
N ALA A 143 3.36 3.42 -27.00
CA ALA A 143 2.32 4.00 -27.85
C ALA A 143 1.22 4.74 -27.07
N LEU A 144 0.82 4.20 -25.92
CA LEU A 144 -0.14 4.85 -25.01
C LEU A 144 0.43 6.15 -24.43
N LEU A 145 1.67 6.11 -23.93
CA LEU A 145 2.32 7.27 -23.33
C LEU A 145 2.58 8.37 -24.36
N GLU A 146 3.19 8.06 -25.51
CA GLU A 146 3.40 9.07 -26.56
C GLU A 146 2.08 9.57 -27.16
N GLY A 147 1.10 8.68 -27.37
CA GLY A 147 -0.21 9.05 -27.87
C GLY A 147 -0.95 10.01 -26.95
N ALA A 148 -0.76 9.89 -25.62
CA ALA A 148 -1.25 10.87 -24.66
C ALA A 148 -0.44 12.17 -24.72
N LEU A 149 0.90 12.09 -24.79
CA LEU A 149 1.81 13.24 -24.86
C LEU A 149 1.54 14.13 -26.09
N ASP A 150 1.13 13.55 -27.21
CA ASP A 150 0.81 14.26 -28.46
C ASP A 150 -0.40 15.21 -28.30
N VAL A 151 -1.38 14.84 -27.46
CA VAL A 151 -2.65 15.56 -27.35
C VAL A 151 -2.77 16.42 -26.09
N VAL A 152 -2.11 16.04 -24.98
CA VAL A 152 -2.19 16.82 -23.73
C VAL A 152 -1.35 18.10 -23.81
N LYS A 153 -1.97 19.22 -23.42
CA LYS A 153 -1.37 20.57 -23.49
C LYS A 153 -0.93 21.12 -22.15
N LEU A 154 -1.56 20.69 -21.05
CA LEU A 154 -1.21 21.18 -19.72
C LEU A 154 0.19 20.68 -19.31
N PRO A 155 1.09 21.56 -18.83
CA PRO A 155 2.45 21.18 -18.43
C PRO A 155 2.50 20.00 -17.44
N ARG A 156 1.58 19.97 -16.46
CA ARG A 156 1.50 18.88 -15.47
C ARG A 156 1.28 17.51 -16.09
N HIS A 157 0.37 17.41 -17.06
CA HIS A 157 0.03 16.14 -17.72
C HIS A 157 1.20 15.65 -18.57
N ARG A 158 1.83 16.58 -19.30
CA ARG A 158 3.03 16.29 -20.10
C ARG A 158 4.18 15.80 -19.21
N GLN A 159 4.37 16.41 -18.04
CA GLN A 159 5.40 16.05 -17.07
C GLN A 159 5.19 14.65 -16.50
N ILE A 160 3.96 14.32 -16.09
CA ILE A 160 3.59 12.99 -15.60
C ILE A 160 3.92 11.94 -16.68
N VAL A 161 3.43 12.13 -17.90
CA VAL A 161 3.62 11.19 -19.02
C VAL A 161 5.09 11.03 -19.39
N ARG A 162 5.86 12.13 -19.45
CA ARG A 162 7.32 12.08 -19.67
C ARG A 162 8.05 11.36 -18.54
N GLY A 163 7.62 11.53 -17.29
CA GLY A 163 8.14 10.77 -16.15
C GLY A 163 7.97 9.26 -16.32
N PHE A 164 6.81 8.80 -16.81
CA PHE A 164 6.59 7.39 -17.14
C PHE A 164 7.52 6.90 -18.27
N LEU A 165 7.66 7.67 -19.35
CA LEU A 165 8.57 7.34 -20.47
C LEU A 165 10.03 7.22 -20.00
N ALA A 166 10.48 8.16 -19.17
CA ALA A 166 11.82 8.15 -18.60
C ALA A 166 12.06 6.92 -17.71
N ARG A 167 11.14 6.60 -16.79
CA ARG A 167 11.27 5.41 -15.93
C ARG A 167 11.25 4.11 -16.74
N ALA A 168 10.47 4.04 -17.81
CA ALA A 168 10.47 2.88 -18.71
C ALA A 168 11.81 2.73 -19.46
N ALA A 169 12.41 3.84 -19.92
CA ALA A 169 13.74 3.83 -20.51
C ALA A 169 14.82 3.33 -19.52
N VAL A 170 14.77 3.78 -18.26
CA VAL A 170 15.69 3.29 -17.22
C VAL A 170 15.55 1.78 -17.00
N ARG A 171 14.34 1.21 -17.05
CA ARG A 171 14.14 -0.25 -16.93
C ARG A 171 14.76 -1.04 -18.09
N GLU A 172 14.94 -0.42 -19.24
CA GLU A 172 15.68 -0.98 -20.40
C GLU A 172 17.16 -0.61 -20.39
N ASN A 173 17.66 -0.07 -19.27
CA ASN A 173 19.03 0.39 -19.09
C ASN A 173 19.45 1.50 -20.09
N ASP A 174 18.48 2.26 -20.62
CA ASP A 174 18.70 3.40 -21.52
C ASP A 174 18.68 4.72 -20.74
N ILE A 175 19.75 4.94 -19.95
CA ILE A 175 19.88 6.13 -19.11
C ILE A 175 19.87 7.42 -19.96
N GLN A 176 20.48 7.38 -21.14
CA GLN A 176 20.52 8.55 -22.04
C GLN A 176 19.12 8.93 -22.51
N ALA A 177 18.30 7.96 -22.95
CA ALA A 177 16.92 8.25 -23.31
C ALA A 177 16.11 8.72 -22.11
N ALA A 178 16.33 8.16 -20.92
CA ALA A 178 15.64 8.60 -19.71
C ALA A 178 15.91 10.07 -19.37
N GLU A 179 17.17 10.50 -19.45
CA GLU A 179 17.55 11.91 -19.28
C GLU A 179 16.91 12.79 -20.35
N ALA A 180 16.89 12.35 -21.62
CA ALA A 180 16.25 13.10 -22.71
C ALA A 180 14.73 13.25 -22.52
N TRP A 181 14.05 12.22 -22.00
CA TRP A 181 12.62 12.29 -21.66
C TRP A 181 12.34 13.27 -20.52
N LEU A 182 13.20 13.30 -19.50
CA LEU A 182 13.04 14.13 -18.32
C LEU A 182 13.48 15.59 -18.53
N ALA A 183 14.40 15.85 -19.46
CA ALA A 183 15.02 17.17 -19.66
C ALA A 183 14.02 18.33 -19.85
N PRO A 184 12.88 18.18 -20.56
CA PRO A 184 11.92 19.28 -20.72
C PRO A 184 11.02 19.54 -19.51
N CYS A 185 11.05 18.67 -18.49
CA CYS A 185 10.21 18.77 -17.31
C CYS A 185 10.69 19.88 -16.36
N ASP A 186 9.75 20.45 -15.59
CA ASP A 186 10.01 21.47 -14.59
C ASP A 186 10.50 20.80 -13.28
N PRO A 187 11.76 21.02 -12.87
CA PRO A 187 12.31 20.46 -11.62
C PRO A 187 11.77 21.16 -10.36
N ALA A 188 11.09 22.30 -10.51
CA ALA A 188 10.64 23.15 -9.41
C ALA A 188 9.14 23.47 -9.53
N SER A 189 8.35 22.49 -9.97
CA SER A 189 6.89 22.64 -10.03
C SER A 189 6.30 22.93 -8.65
N ASP A 190 5.24 23.75 -8.61
CA ASP A 190 4.43 24.02 -7.43
C ASP A 190 3.13 23.20 -7.39
N ASP A 191 2.94 22.30 -8.35
CA ASP A 191 1.89 21.29 -8.40
C ASP A 191 2.44 19.96 -7.85
N LEU A 192 1.84 19.42 -6.79
CA LEU A 192 2.36 18.25 -6.06
C LEU A 192 2.51 17.03 -6.95
N GLN A 193 1.56 16.79 -7.86
CA GLN A 193 1.61 15.65 -8.75
C GLN A 193 2.77 15.77 -9.75
N SER A 194 2.94 16.96 -10.34
CA SER A 194 4.05 17.25 -11.26
C SER A 194 5.41 17.17 -10.58
N ASP A 195 5.56 17.79 -9.41
CA ASP A 195 6.80 17.77 -8.62
C ASP A 195 7.15 16.34 -8.20
N SER A 196 6.17 15.59 -7.69
CA SER A 196 6.35 14.17 -7.32
C SER A 196 6.76 13.32 -8.52
N ALA A 197 6.13 13.50 -9.68
CA ALA A 197 6.47 12.78 -10.89
C ALA A 197 7.92 13.06 -11.34
N TYR A 198 8.38 14.31 -11.27
CA TYR A 198 9.76 14.67 -11.57
C TYR A 198 10.72 14.06 -10.55
N ARG A 199 10.48 14.27 -9.25
CA ARG A 199 11.36 13.81 -8.18
C ARG A 199 11.49 12.29 -8.14
N PHE A 200 10.38 11.58 -8.28
CA PHE A 200 10.39 10.12 -8.38
C PHE A 200 11.21 9.68 -9.60
N THR A 201 10.99 10.27 -10.77
CA THR A 201 11.73 9.91 -11.99
C THR A 201 13.22 10.17 -11.85
N ARG A 202 13.59 11.32 -11.29
CA ARG A 202 14.99 11.69 -11.05
C ARG A 202 15.66 10.73 -10.08
N ALA A 203 15.02 10.42 -8.96
CA ALA A 203 15.49 9.42 -8.00
C ALA A 203 15.63 8.02 -8.62
N PHE A 204 14.73 7.66 -9.55
CA PHE A 204 14.77 6.40 -10.29
C PHE A 204 16.02 6.31 -11.18
N ILE A 205 16.33 7.36 -11.95
CA ILE A 205 17.53 7.43 -12.79
C ILE A 205 18.79 7.47 -11.92
N ASP A 206 18.80 8.27 -10.85
CA ASP A 206 19.95 8.40 -9.95
C ASP A 206 20.25 7.09 -9.21
N THR A 207 19.23 6.32 -8.87
CA THR A 207 19.41 4.97 -8.30
C THR A 207 20.03 4.01 -9.32
N ALA A 208 19.56 4.02 -10.56
CA ALA A 208 20.11 3.18 -11.62
C ALA A 208 21.57 3.52 -11.97
N THR A 209 21.98 4.76 -11.77
CA THR A 209 23.34 5.26 -12.01
C THR A 209 24.24 5.26 -10.77
N GLY A 210 23.73 4.82 -9.62
CA GLY A 210 24.48 4.76 -8.37
C GLY A 210 24.70 6.12 -7.66
N ASN A 211 24.00 7.17 -8.06
CA ASN A 211 24.09 8.50 -7.45
C ASN A 211 23.13 8.64 -6.25
N PHE A 212 23.40 7.89 -5.19
CA PHE A 212 22.52 7.81 -4.01
C PHE A 212 22.42 9.12 -3.22
N GLN A 213 23.47 9.95 -3.23
CA GLN A 213 23.42 11.28 -2.61
C GLN A 213 22.36 12.15 -3.30
N ARG A 214 22.29 12.11 -4.64
CA ARG A 214 21.30 12.88 -5.38
C ARG A 214 19.87 12.38 -5.17
N VAL A 215 19.69 11.07 -4.96
CA VAL A 215 18.38 10.51 -4.55
C VAL A 215 17.88 11.19 -3.28
N LEU A 216 18.73 11.34 -2.25
CA LEU A 216 18.37 12.02 -0.99
C LEU A 216 18.19 13.53 -1.15
N GLN A 217 18.97 14.19 -2.02
CA GLN A 217 18.77 15.61 -2.33
C GLN A 217 17.39 15.88 -2.96
N VAL A 218 16.93 14.94 -3.80
CA VAL A 218 15.67 15.09 -4.55
C VAL A 218 14.46 14.60 -3.74
N LEU A 219 14.59 13.51 -2.97
CA LEU A 219 13.47 12.98 -2.18
C LEU A 219 13.44 13.49 -0.73
N GLY A 220 14.43 14.27 -0.31
CA GLY A 220 14.66 14.56 1.11
C GLY A 220 15.20 13.35 1.87
N GLN A 221 15.70 13.61 3.08
CA GLN A 221 16.28 12.61 3.98
C GLN A 221 15.21 11.77 4.71
N ASN A 222 14.00 12.32 4.86
CA ASN A 222 12.82 11.69 5.44
C ASN A 222 11.55 12.14 4.69
N ALA A 223 10.39 11.56 5.03
CA ALA A 223 9.13 11.85 4.36
C ALA A 223 8.59 13.27 4.64
N GLN A 224 9.06 13.94 5.69
CA GLN A 224 8.57 15.26 6.08
C GLN A 224 9.26 16.40 5.32
N GLU A 225 10.50 16.20 4.87
CA GLU A 225 11.27 17.26 4.19
C GLU A 225 10.68 17.66 2.83
N VAL A 226 10.29 16.67 2.03
CA VAL A 226 9.74 16.87 0.68
C VAL A 226 8.43 16.10 0.57
N PRO A 227 7.28 16.78 0.41
CA PRO A 227 6.01 16.12 0.20
C PRO A 227 6.03 15.38 -1.14
N ILE A 228 5.49 14.16 -1.14
CA ILE A 228 5.34 13.32 -2.32
C ILE A 228 3.86 12.91 -2.39
N GLU A 229 3.30 12.86 -3.59
CA GLU A 229 1.93 12.36 -3.81
C GLU A 229 1.77 10.96 -3.21
N ASP A 230 0.68 10.74 -2.47
CA ASP A 230 0.36 9.48 -1.76
C ASP A 230 0.62 8.21 -2.61
N ALA A 231 0.28 8.25 -3.90
CA ALA A 231 0.44 7.12 -4.82
C ALA A 231 1.92 6.73 -5.07
N SER A 232 2.85 7.65 -4.84
CA SER A 232 4.30 7.49 -5.04
C SER A 232 5.07 7.36 -3.73
N ASP A 233 4.44 7.55 -2.58
CA ASP A 233 5.12 7.57 -1.28
C ASP A 233 5.88 6.28 -0.97
N ASP A 234 5.23 5.11 -1.12
CA ASP A 234 5.85 3.83 -0.77
C ASP A 234 7.06 3.53 -1.65
N VAL A 235 6.95 3.82 -2.94
CA VAL A 235 8.06 3.62 -3.87
C VAL A 235 9.20 4.59 -3.58
N CYS A 236 8.92 5.87 -3.37
CA CYS A 236 9.92 6.87 -3.00
C CYS A 236 10.57 6.58 -1.64
N ALA A 237 9.83 6.03 -0.66
CA ALA A 237 10.36 5.59 0.62
C ALA A 237 11.39 4.45 0.45
N VAL A 238 11.12 3.48 -0.43
CA VAL A 238 12.08 2.42 -0.75
C VAL A 238 13.33 2.98 -1.43
N PHE A 239 13.19 3.91 -2.39
CA PHE A 239 14.34 4.55 -3.02
C PHE A 239 15.19 5.35 -2.02
N ARG A 240 14.54 6.08 -1.10
CA ARG A 240 15.20 6.84 -0.03
C ARG A 240 15.94 5.90 0.94
N ALA A 241 15.31 4.81 1.37
CA ALA A 241 15.96 3.81 2.23
C ALA A 241 17.12 3.12 1.51
N ASN A 242 16.97 2.78 0.23
CA ASN A 242 18.05 2.19 -0.55
C ASN A 242 19.25 3.14 -0.65
N ALA A 243 19.01 4.43 -0.86
CA ALA A 243 20.09 5.42 -0.88
C ALA A 243 20.85 5.47 0.45
N TRP A 244 20.14 5.46 1.59
CA TRP A 244 20.78 5.38 2.92
C TRP A 244 21.59 4.10 3.09
N GLU A 245 21.06 2.93 2.71
CA GLU A 245 21.77 1.65 2.77
C GLU A 245 23.07 1.70 1.95
N LYS A 246 23.01 2.18 0.70
CA LYS A 246 24.17 2.25 -0.19
C LYS A 246 25.22 3.27 0.26
N MET A 247 24.83 4.24 1.09
CA MET A 247 25.74 5.17 1.75
C MET A 247 26.27 4.65 3.10
N GLY A 248 26.03 3.37 3.44
CA GLY A 248 26.52 2.75 4.68
C GLY A 248 25.71 3.08 5.93
N ARG A 249 24.53 3.69 5.78
CA ARG A 249 23.62 4.07 6.88
C ARG A 249 22.42 3.15 6.95
N ALA A 250 22.69 1.84 7.10
CA ALA A 250 21.64 0.81 7.13
C ALA A 250 20.65 0.99 8.30
N ASP A 251 21.10 1.57 9.41
CA ASP A 251 20.27 1.93 10.56
C ASP A 251 19.13 2.90 10.17
N LEU A 252 19.46 3.95 9.42
CA LEU A 252 18.49 4.93 8.93
C LEU A 252 17.53 4.32 7.91
N ALA A 253 18.04 3.47 7.02
CA ALA A 253 17.23 2.74 6.04
C ALA A 253 16.20 1.83 6.73
N VAL A 254 16.62 1.06 7.75
CA VAL A 254 15.73 0.20 8.53
C VAL A 254 14.66 1.00 9.25
N HIS A 255 15.03 2.13 9.88
CA HIS A 255 14.07 3.00 10.57
C HIS A 255 13.00 3.53 9.61
N LEU A 256 13.42 4.10 8.47
CA LEU A 256 12.53 4.67 7.46
C LEU A 256 11.55 3.61 6.92
N LEU A 257 12.03 2.42 6.56
CA LEU A 257 11.16 1.34 6.08
C LEU A 257 10.14 0.92 7.15
N ARG A 258 10.53 0.81 8.42
CA ARG A 258 9.60 0.46 9.52
C ARG A 258 8.55 1.53 9.75
N GLU A 259 8.96 2.80 9.75
CA GLU A 259 8.06 3.94 9.86
C GLU A 259 7.01 3.89 8.74
N ARG A 260 7.45 3.69 7.49
CA ARG A 260 6.53 3.62 6.35
C ARG A 260 5.63 2.39 6.39
N MET A 261 6.14 1.21 6.75
CA MET A 261 5.31 0.02 6.97
C MET A 261 4.26 0.25 8.08
N GLY A 262 4.60 1.04 9.10
CA GLY A 262 3.68 1.46 10.16
C GLY A 262 2.59 2.41 9.68
N ALA A 263 2.93 3.36 8.82
CA ALA A 263 1.98 4.30 8.23
C ALA A 263 0.94 3.60 7.34
N GLY A 264 1.33 2.57 6.59
CA GLY A 264 0.43 1.80 5.73
C GLY A 264 -0.50 0.80 6.44
N GLY A 265 -0.51 0.76 7.77
CA GLY A 265 -1.33 -0.19 8.54
C GLY A 265 -0.98 -1.65 8.23
N GLY A 266 -1.98 -2.54 8.19
CA GLY A 266 -1.79 -3.98 7.95
C GLY A 266 -1.14 -4.30 6.60
N SER A 267 -1.44 -3.51 5.57
CA SER A 267 -0.92 -3.71 4.21
C SER A 267 0.46 -3.09 3.96
N GLY A 268 0.96 -2.23 4.86
CA GLY A 268 2.17 -1.43 4.64
C GLY A 268 3.40 -2.28 4.32
N ARG A 269 3.59 -3.40 5.04
CA ARG A 269 4.68 -4.35 4.75
C ARG A 269 4.57 -4.94 3.34
N GLN A 270 3.39 -5.39 2.94
CA GLN A 270 3.16 -6.04 1.64
C GLN A 270 3.38 -5.04 0.49
N THR A 271 3.00 -3.77 0.68
CA THR A 271 3.24 -2.72 -0.32
C THR A 271 4.73 -2.47 -0.51
N ILE A 272 5.51 -2.34 0.57
CA ILE A 272 6.97 -2.19 0.49
C ILE A 272 7.62 -3.44 -0.15
N GLU A 273 7.17 -4.64 0.22
CA GLU A 273 7.65 -5.89 -0.36
C GLU A 273 7.41 -5.96 -1.88
N ARG A 274 6.22 -5.58 -2.34
CA ARG A 274 5.90 -5.50 -3.78
C ARG A 274 6.82 -4.54 -4.52
N VAL A 275 7.17 -3.39 -3.93
CA VAL A 275 8.10 -2.44 -4.54
C VAL A 275 9.51 -3.05 -4.65
N VAL A 276 10.02 -3.63 -3.56
CA VAL A 276 11.35 -4.27 -3.55
C VAL A 276 11.41 -5.39 -4.59
N HIS A 277 10.37 -6.23 -4.66
CA HIS A 277 10.29 -7.32 -5.62
C HIS A 277 10.18 -6.84 -7.07
N ARG A 278 9.35 -5.82 -7.34
CA ARG A 278 9.19 -5.21 -8.67
C ARG A 278 10.50 -4.67 -9.23
N TYR A 279 11.43 -4.26 -8.37
CA TYR A 279 12.74 -3.74 -8.75
C TYR A 279 13.90 -4.63 -8.27
N ALA A 280 13.68 -5.94 -8.16
CA ALA A 280 14.64 -6.90 -7.61
C ALA A 280 16.02 -6.86 -8.30
N GLN A 281 16.05 -6.57 -9.61
CA GLN A 281 17.29 -6.43 -10.40
C GLN A 281 18.26 -5.37 -9.87
N TRP A 282 17.77 -4.40 -9.08
CA TRP A 282 18.60 -3.35 -8.47
C TRP A 282 19.00 -3.64 -7.04
N HIS A 283 18.58 -4.78 -6.48
CA HIS A 283 18.86 -5.18 -5.11
C HIS A 283 18.51 -4.07 -4.11
N LEU A 284 17.32 -3.47 -4.29
CA LEU A 284 16.85 -2.37 -3.44
C LEU A 284 16.72 -2.85 -1.99
N CYS A 285 17.37 -2.14 -1.07
CA CYS A 285 17.30 -2.41 0.37
C CYS A 285 17.64 -3.87 0.74
N ALA A 286 18.61 -4.49 0.05
CA ALA A 286 18.91 -5.91 0.21
C ALA A 286 19.25 -6.30 1.66
N MET A 287 19.87 -5.41 2.44
CA MET A 287 20.17 -5.64 3.85
C MET A 287 19.11 -5.11 4.80
N SER A 288 18.57 -3.93 4.49
CA SER A 288 17.72 -3.15 5.39
C SER A 288 16.27 -3.63 5.37
N TYR A 289 15.76 -4.09 4.22
CA TYR A 289 14.39 -4.58 4.13
C TYR A 289 14.14 -5.82 5.00
N PRO A 290 14.96 -6.89 4.97
CA PRO A 290 14.75 -8.05 5.85
C PRO A 290 14.75 -7.67 7.34
N GLN A 291 15.67 -6.78 7.75
CA GLN A 291 15.74 -6.28 9.13
C GLN A 291 14.55 -5.41 9.51
N ALA A 292 14.11 -4.53 8.59
CA ALA A 292 12.93 -3.71 8.77
C ALA A 292 11.67 -4.57 8.91
N ALA A 293 11.46 -5.51 8.01
CA ALA A 293 10.32 -6.43 8.00
C ALA A 293 10.26 -7.31 9.25
N ALA A 294 11.41 -7.83 9.72
CA ALA A 294 11.47 -8.61 10.96
C ALA A 294 11.10 -7.78 12.20
N GLY A 295 11.61 -6.55 12.31
CA GLY A 295 11.26 -5.67 13.43
C GLY A 295 9.82 -5.12 13.34
N TYR A 296 9.33 -4.87 12.12
CA TYR A 296 7.93 -4.47 11.93
C TYR A 296 6.97 -5.58 12.33
N ALA A 297 7.28 -6.85 12.05
CA ALA A 297 6.46 -7.98 12.48
C ALA A 297 6.28 -8.00 14.01
N HIS A 298 7.33 -7.65 14.77
CA HIS A 298 7.24 -7.51 16.23
C HIS A 298 6.27 -6.39 16.63
N ILE A 299 6.45 -5.19 16.09
CA ILE A 299 5.60 -4.01 16.39
C ILE A 299 4.15 -4.26 15.97
N ALA A 300 3.93 -4.81 14.78
CA ALA A 300 2.60 -5.15 14.27
C ALA A 300 1.95 -6.23 15.15
N SER A 301 2.71 -7.21 15.63
CA SER A 301 2.20 -8.24 16.53
C SER A 301 1.75 -7.67 17.88
N GLU A 302 2.51 -6.71 18.44
CA GLU A 302 2.17 -6.02 19.68
C GLU A 302 0.92 -5.14 19.50
N LYS A 303 0.88 -4.32 18.45
CA LYS A 303 -0.29 -3.48 18.14
C LYS A 303 -1.54 -4.32 17.92
N ALA A 304 -1.43 -5.42 17.18
CA ALA A 304 -2.56 -6.30 16.94
C ALA A 304 -2.98 -7.07 18.21
N ALA A 305 -2.04 -7.44 19.09
CA ALA A 305 -2.37 -7.99 20.41
C ALA A 305 -3.12 -6.97 21.30
N GLN A 306 -2.76 -5.68 21.20
CA GLN A 306 -3.48 -4.59 21.85
C GLN A 306 -4.89 -4.41 21.27
N HIS A 307 -5.07 -4.51 19.95
CA HIS A 307 -6.38 -4.40 19.30
C HIS A 307 -7.31 -5.59 19.56
N VAL A 308 -6.84 -6.83 19.43
CA VAL A 308 -7.68 -8.05 19.62
C VAL A 308 -8.30 -8.10 21.00
N SER A 309 -7.58 -7.59 21.99
CA SER A 309 -8.08 -7.53 23.36
C SER A 309 -8.67 -6.18 23.73
N GLY A 310 -8.61 -5.15 22.87
CA GLY A 310 -8.94 -3.76 23.21
C GLY A 310 -8.18 -3.22 24.42
N GLY A 311 -7.03 -3.82 24.77
CA GLY A 311 -6.38 -3.60 26.06
C GLY A 311 -7.18 -4.07 27.29
N ILE A 312 -8.36 -4.68 27.11
CA ILE A 312 -9.28 -5.13 28.17
C ILE A 312 -8.56 -6.08 29.12
N HIS A 313 -7.72 -7.00 28.61
CA HIS A 313 -6.94 -7.90 29.45
C HIS A 313 -6.01 -7.17 30.43
N LYS A 314 -5.50 -5.98 30.08
CA LYS A 314 -4.67 -5.14 30.97
C LYS A 314 -5.46 -4.54 32.11
N VAL A 315 -6.79 -4.46 32.00
CA VAL A 315 -7.69 -3.95 33.05
C VAL A 315 -8.32 -5.11 33.83
N PHE A 316 -8.91 -6.07 33.11
CA PHE A 316 -9.69 -7.16 33.70
C PHE A 316 -8.85 -8.13 34.52
N PHE A 317 -7.63 -8.43 34.09
CA PHE A 317 -6.75 -9.32 34.84
C PHE A 317 -6.34 -8.71 36.19
N PRO A 318 -5.71 -7.51 36.27
CA PRO A 318 -5.35 -6.94 37.56
C PRO A 318 -6.57 -6.56 38.41
N LEU A 319 -7.66 -6.09 37.81
CA LEU A 319 -8.91 -5.82 38.54
C LEU A 319 -9.49 -7.10 39.15
N GLY A 320 -9.51 -8.20 38.38
CA GLY A 320 -9.97 -9.49 38.87
C GLY A 320 -9.11 -10.03 40.02
N VAL A 321 -7.78 -9.94 39.89
CA VAL A 321 -6.85 -10.30 40.97
C VAL A 321 -7.08 -9.44 42.21
N LEU A 322 -7.23 -8.12 42.05
CA LEU A 322 -7.50 -7.20 43.16
C LEU A 322 -8.80 -7.53 43.87
N MET A 323 -9.89 -7.74 43.13
CA MET A 323 -11.19 -8.11 43.69
C MET A 323 -11.12 -9.46 44.40
N ALA A 324 -10.40 -10.44 43.86
CA ALA A 324 -10.20 -11.74 44.51
C ALA A 324 -9.45 -11.61 45.83
N VAL A 325 -8.40 -10.77 45.87
CA VAL A 325 -7.63 -10.49 47.11
C VAL A 325 -8.49 -9.79 48.15
N VAL A 326 -9.22 -8.73 47.77
CA VAL A 326 -10.13 -8.02 48.69
C VAL A 326 -11.21 -8.96 49.21
N GLY A 327 -11.82 -9.76 48.33
CA GLY A 327 -12.83 -10.75 48.70
C GLY A 327 -12.29 -11.79 49.70
N ALA A 328 -11.09 -12.33 49.44
CA ALA A 328 -10.43 -13.27 50.34
C ALA A 328 -10.10 -12.65 51.70
N LEU A 329 -9.63 -11.40 51.74
CA LEU A 329 -9.35 -10.68 52.99
C LEU A 329 -10.63 -10.40 53.79
N CYS A 330 -11.71 -9.97 53.15
CA CYS A 330 -13.02 -9.80 53.80
C CYS A 330 -13.52 -11.12 54.39
N LEU A 331 -13.42 -12.23 53.65
CA LEU A 331 -13.81 -13.56 54.16
C LEU A 331 -12.92 -14.03 55.32
N ALA A 332 -11.61 -13.75 55.28
CA ALA A 332 -10.69 -14.05 56.37
C ALA A 332 -10.95 -13.19 57.62
N ALA A 333 -11.46 -11.97 57.46
CA ALA A 333 -11.82 -11.09 58.57
C ALA A 333 -13.09 -11.53 59.31
N VAL A 334 -13.96 -12.34 58.70
CA VAL A 334 -15.20 -12.85 59.31
C VAL A 334 -14.93 -13.63 60.63
N PRO A 335 -14.08 -14.67 60.66
CA PRO A 335 -13.78 -15.38 61.91
C PRO A 335 -13.00 -14.52 62.92
N LEU A 336 -12.13 -13.62 62.44
CA LEU A 336 -11.37 -12.70 63.29
C LEU A 336 -12.27 -11.68 63.98
N GLY A 337 -13.21 -11.06 63.26
CA GLY A 337 -14.12 -10.07 63.83
C GLY A 337 -15.16 -10.69 64.76
N PHE A 338 -15.56 -11.95 64.52
CA PHE A 338 -16.40 -12.72 65.44
C PHE A 338 -15.69 -13.00 66.78
N LEU A 339 -14.39 -13.29 66.74
CA LEU A 339 -13.62 -13.62 67.94
C LEU A 339 -13.07 -12.40 68.69
N ALA A 340 -12.77 -11.29 68.00
CA ALA A 340 -11.96 -10.21 68.55
C ALA A 340 -12.65 -8.84 68.61
N LEU A 341 -13.69 -8.57 67.82
CA LEU A 341 -14.20 -7.21 67.60
C LEU A 341 -15.67 -7.02 67.98
N ASP A 342 -16.32 -8.02 68.60
CA ASP A 342 -17.73 -8.02 68.98
C ASP A 342 -18.66 -7.56 67.83
N MET A 343 -18.32 -7.96 66.60
CA MET A 343 -19.13 -7.64 65.43
C MET A 343 -20.46 -8.41 65.54
N GLY A 344 -21.57 -7.68 65.65
CA GLY A 344 -22.90 -8.26 65.62
C GLY A 344 -23.18 -9.06 64.33
N ILE A 345 -24.26 -9.85 64.34
CA ILE A 345 -24.69 -10.72 63.22
C ILE A 345 -24.78 -9.94 61.89
N GLU A 346 -25.16 -8.66 61.94
CA GLU A 346 -25.20 -7.78 60.77
C GLU A 346 -23.82 -7.57 60.13
N GLY A 347 -22.77 -7.37 60.93
CA GLY A 347 -21.39 -7.26 60.46
C GLY A 347 -20.89 -8.57 59.84
N PHE A 348 -21.21 -9.70 60.45
CA PHE A 348 -20.87 -11.03 59.92
C PHE A 348 -21.47 -11.26 58.53
N MET A 349 -22.78 -10.98 58.35
CA MET A 349 -23.44 -11.12 57.06
C MET A 349 -22.91 -10.13 56.02
N GLY A 350 -22.65 -8.88 56.43
CA GLY A 350 -22.10 -7.85 55.54
C GLY A 350 -20.73 -8.23 54.96
N PHE A 351 -19.78 -8.61 55.82
CA PHE A 351 -18.44 -9.02 55.37
C PHE A 351 -18.46 -10.35 54.61
N GLY A 352 -19.30 -11.30 55.00
CA GLY A 352 -19.46 -12.58 54.30
C GLY A 352 -20.00 -12.41 52.87
N ILE A 353 -21.10 -11.68 52.70
CA ILE A 353 -21.72 -11.45 51.38
C ILE A 353 -20.80 -10.62 50.49
N THR A 354 -20.22 -9.55 51.02
CA THR A 354 -19.29 -8.69 50.28
C THR A 354 -18.05 -9.49 49.87
N GLY A 355 -17.42 -10.18 50.81
CA GLY A 355 -16.23 -11.00 50.56
C GLY A 355 -16.47 -12.10 49.53
N GLY A 356 -17.58 -12.83 49.65
CA GLY A 356 -17.97 -13.86 48.69
C GLY A 356 -18.22 -13.31 47.28
N THR A 357 -18.92 -12.17 47.17
CA THR A 357 -19.22 -11.52 45.89
C THR A 357 -17.95 -11.03 45.19
N PHE A 358 -17.08 -10.32 45.90
CA PHE A 358 -15.81 -9.83 45.37
C PHE A 358 -14.88 -10.97 44.94
N LEU A 359 -14.80 -12.05 45.72
CA LEU A 359 -14.01 -13.21 45.37
C LEU A 359 -14.51 -13.87 44.07
N PHE A 360 -15.83 -14.11 43.97
CA PHE A 360 -16.43 -14.74 42.80
C PHE A 360 -16.25 -13.89 41.53
N MET A 361 -16.55 -12.58 41.60
CA MET A 361 -16.33 -11.67 40.48
C MET A 361 -14.84 -11.57 40.11
N GLY A 362 -13.96 -11.56 41.11
CA GLY A 362 -12.51 -11.55 40.92
C GLY A 362 -12.02 -12.76 40.14
N LEU A 363 -12.52 -13.96 40.47
CA LEU A 363 -12.20 -15.20 39.75
C LEU A 363 -12.71 -15.17 38.30
N ILE A 364 -13.92 -14.66 38.05
CA ILE A 364 -14.47 -14.54 36.68
C ILE A 364 -13.65 -13.56 35.85
N PHE A 365 -13.46 -12.33 36.33
CA PHE A 365 -12.72 -11.31 35.58
C PHE A 365 -11.23 -11.67 35.43
N GLY A 366 -10.62 -12.26 36.47
CA GLY A 366 -9.26 -12.76 36.43
C GLY A 366 -9.11 -13.90 35.42
N GLY A 367 -10.05 -14.85 35.41
CA GLY A 367 -10.07 -15.97 34.48
C GLY A 367 -10.24 -15.54 33.02
N ILE A 368 -11.22 -14.66 32.73
CA ILE A 368 -11.42 -14.08 31.39
C ILE A 368 -10.19 -13.27 30.96
N GLY A 369 -9.67 -12.41 31.84
CA GLY A 369 -8.48 -11.60 31.58
C GLY A 369 -7.25 -12.46 31.27
N TYR A 370 -7.05 -13.56 32.01
CA TYR A 370 -5.98 -14.52 31.78
C TYR A 370 -6.13 -15.26 30.44
N ALA A 371 -7.34 -15.73 30.12
CA ALA A 371 -7.63 -16.39 28.85
C ALA A 371 -7.39 -15.46 27.65
N MET A 372 -7.82 -14.19 27.76
CA MET A 372 -7.56 -13.16 26.73
C MET A 372 -6.07 -12.86 26.59
N LYS A 373 -5.33 -12.74 27.70
CA LYS A 373 -3.87 -12.56 27.70
C LYS A 373 -3.18 -13.71 26.96
N LYS A 374 -3.51 -14.96 27.32
CA LYS A 374 -2.94 -16.16 26.68
C LYS A 374 -3.28 -16.23 25.19
N SER A 375 -4.50 -15.85 24.80
CA SER A 375 -4.90 -15.77 23.40
C SER A 375 -4.11 -14.71 22.64
N ALA A 376 -3.91 -13.53 23.23
CA ALA A 376 -3.12 -12.44 22.65
C ALA A 376 -1.63 -12.81 22.48
N GLU A 377 -1.02 -13.44 23.50
CA GLU A 377 0.35 -13.95 23.45
C GLU A 377 0.50 -15.03 22.36
N LYS A 378 -0.47 -15.95 22.26
CA LYS A 378 -0.50 -16.97 21.21
C LYS A 378 -0.62 -16.37 19.82
N ALA A 379 -1.50 -15.37 19.64
CA ALA A 379 -1.63 -14.67 18.37
C ALA A 379 -0.36 -13.90 18.00
N ALA A 380 0.29 -13.22 18.97
CA ALA A 380 1.57 -12.56 18.75
C ALA A 380 2.66 -13.57 18.37
N TRP A 381 2.73 -14.71 19.05
CA TRP A 381 3.66 -15.77 18.75
C TRP A 381 3.46 -16.33 17.34
N LEU A 382 2.20 -16.56 16.93
CA LEU A 382 1.86 -17.07 15.59
C LEU A 382 2.23 -16.08 14.47
N ARG A 383 2.15 -14.76 14.70
CA ARG A 383 2.62 -13.77 13.71
C ARG A 383 4.13 -13.86 13.48
N MET A 384 4.89 -14.14 14.55
CA MET A 384 6.36 -14.18 14.48
C MET A 384 6.90 -15.53 14.01
N HIS A 385 6.31 -16.64 14.48
CA HIS A 385 6.84 -18.00 14.28
C HIS A 385 5.93 -18.91 13.45
N GLY A 386 4.74 -18.44 13.08
CA GLY A 386 3.79 -19.22 12.32
C GLY A 386 4.22 -19.42 10.87
N VAL A 387 4.00 -20.63 10.36
CA VAL A 387 4.20 -20.99 8.97
C VAL A 387 3.20 -20.20 8.13
N ALA A 388 3.69 -19.44 7.16
CA ALA A 388 2.84 -18.71 6.22
C ALA A 388 2.06 -19.69 5.34
N GLY A 389 0.77 -19.43 5.19
CA GLY A 389 -0.13 -20.24 4.36
C GLY A 389 -1.27 -19.42 3.79
N THR A 390 -2.13 -20.12 3.07
CA THR A 390 -3.34 -19.57 2.47
C THR A 390 -4.53 -20.39 2.95
N GLY A 391 -5.54 -19.72 3.51
CA GLY A 391 -6.81 -20.32 3.89
C GLY A 391 -7.89 -19.97 2.87
N VAL A 392 -8.56 -20.99 2.30
CA VAL A 392 -9.75 -20.78 1.46
C VAL A 392 -10.99 -20.90 2.34
N VAL A 393 -11.82 -19.86 2.38
CA VAL A 393 -13.04 -19.84 3.20
C VAL A 393 -14.01 -20.92 2.70
N ARG A 394 -14.33 -21.90 3.55
CA ARG A 394 -15.29 -22.98 3.26
C ARG A 394 -16.65 -22.71 3.87
N ASP A 395 -16.67 -22.19 5.10
CA ASP A 395 -17.90 -21.83 5.80
C ASP A 395 -17.68 -20.60 6.68
N VAL A 396 -18.74 -19.79 6.83
CA VAL A 396 -18.79 -18.67 7.77
C VAL A 396 -20.14 -18.71 8.48
N SER A 397 -20.10 -19.06 9.76
CA SER A 397 -21.30 -19.18 10.61
C SER A 397 -21.25 -18.20 11.79
N PRO A 398 -22.38 -17.58 12.17
CA PRO A 398 -22.44 -16.72 13.35
C PRO A 398 -22.25 -17.55 14.63
N THR A 399 -21.51 -17.01 15.61
CA THR A 399 -21.37 -17.68 16.93
C THR A 399 -22.52 -17.36 17.89
N GLY A 400 -23.37 -16.38 17.53
CA GLY A 400 -24.39 -15.83 18.42
C GLY A 400 -23.87 -14.74 19.37
N VAL A 401 -22.58 -14.41 19.34
CA VAL A 401 -21.96 -13.37 20.17
C VAL A 401 -21.69 -12.12 19.31
N SER A 402 -21.94 -10.94 19.86
CA SER A 402 -21.58 -9.66 19.24
C SER A 402 -20.92 -8.73 20.27
N ILE A 403 -19.91 -7.97 19.86
CA ILE A 403 -19.23 -6.97 20.69
C ILE A 403 -19.34 -5.63 19.97
N ASN A 404 -19.95 -4.63 20.62
CA ASN A 404 -20.17 -3.30 20.04
C ASN A 404 -20.83 -3.35 18.65
N HIS A 405 -21.89 -4.16 18.50
CA HIS A 405 -22.60 -4.40 17.23
C HIS A 405 -21.75 -5.06 16.12
N VAL A 406 -20.53 -5.50 16.42
CA VAL A 406 -19.72 -6.32 15.51
C VAL A 406 -19.97 -7.79 15.84
N PRO A 407 -20.54 -8.59 14.90
CA PRO A 407 -20.77 -10.01 15.14
C PRO A 407 -19.44 -10.77 15.22
N GLN A 408 -19.38 -11.75 16.11
CA GLN A 408 -18.35 -12.76 16.11
C GLN A 408 -18.77 -13.90 15.16
N LEU A 409 -17.88 -14.21 14.23
CA LEU A 409 -18.09 -15.21 13.19
C LEU A 409 -17.09 -16.36 13.39
N ARG A 410 -17.55 -17.59 13.15
CA ARG A 410 -16.73 -18.78 13.04
C ARG A 410 -16.41 -19.00 11.57
N TYR A 411 -15.13 -18.99 11.25
CA TYR A 411 -14.60 -19.27 9.93
C TYR A 411 -14.08 -20.69 9.89
N THR A 412 -14.53 -21.48 8.91
CA THR A 412 -13.91 -22.76 8.56
C THR A 412 -13.12 -22.56 7.29
N LEU A 413 -11.81 -22.77 7.35
CA LEU A 413 -10.90 -22.57 6.24
C LEU A 413 -10.27 -23.90 5.81
N GLU A 414 -10.10 -24.10 4.51
CA GLU A 414 -9.15 -25.07 3.98
C GLU A 414 -7.77 -24.41 3.94
N ILE A 415 -6.91 -24.78 4.87
CA ILE A 415 -5.56 -24.26 5.02
C ILE A 415 -4.61 -25.01 4.09
N ARG A 416 -3.82 -24.24 3.33
CA ARG A 416 -2.76 -24.71 2.44
C ARG A 416 -1.43 -24.10 2.89
N ILE A 417 -0.50 -24.95 3.30
CA ILE A 417 0.88 -24.57 3.65
C ILE A 417 1.86 -25.45 2.86
N PRO A 418 3.05 -24.97 2.48
CA PRO A 418 3.97 -25.72 1.62
C PRO A 418 4.41 -27.08 2.18
N THR A 419 4.42 -27.23 3.50
CA THR A 419 4.99 -28.38 4.20
C THR A 419 3.97 -29.46 4.56
N ARG A 420 2.68 -29.30 4.21
CA ARG A 420 1.62 -30.22 4.62
C ARG A 420 0.51 -30.33 3.57
N ALA A 421 -0.14 -31.49 3.51
CA ALA A 421 -1.37 -31.64 2.74
C ALA A 421 -2.47 -30.67 3.23
N PRO A 422 -3.34 -30.16 2.34
CA PRO A 422 -4.43 -29.26 2.74
C PRO A 422 -5.32 -29.88 3.82
N TYR A 423 -5.79 -29.07 4.76
CA TYR A 423 -6.65 -29.53 5.85
C TYR A 423 -7.63 -28.45 6.28
N ASN A 424 -8.75 -28.85 6.89
CA ASN A 424 -9.76 -27.91 7.39
C ASN A 424 -9.48 -27.54 8.85
N ALA A 425 -9.55 -26.26 9.16
CA ALA A 425 -9.49 -25.77 10.53
C ALA A 425 -10.45 -24.60 10.73
N SER A 426 -10.91 -24.41 11.97
CA SER A 426 -11.87 -23.36 12.30
C SER A 426 -11.29 -22.37 13.32
N THR A 427 -11.58 -21.08 13.13
CA THR A 427 -11.24 -20.02 14.10
C THR A 427 -12.39 -19.03 14.24
N THR A 428 -12.41 -18.26 15.33
CA THR A 428 -13.40 -17.20 15.54
C THR A 428 -12.74 -15.84 15.38
N ALA A 429 -13.43 -14.93 14.70
CA ALA A 429 -12.99 -13.55 14.55
C ALA A 429 -14.17 -12.58 14.62
N LEU A 430 -13.92 -11.38 15.13
CA LEU A 430 -14.84 -10.25 15.03
C LEU A 430 -14.63 -9.58 13.68
N GLY A 431 -15.70 -9.25 12.97
CA GLY A 431 -15.58 -8.46 11.75
C GLY A 431 -16.65 -8.72 10.71
N ARG A 432 -16.36 -8.28 9.49
CA ARG A 432 -17.23 -8.49 8.33
C ARG A 432 -17.12 -9.93 7.82
N ARG A 433 -18.23 -10.46 7.34
CA ARG A 433 -18.30 -11.77 6.69
C ARG A 433 -17.43 -11.77 5.44
N ALA A 434 -16.47 -12.67 5.37
CA ALA A 434 -15.74 -12.96 4.13
C ALA A 434 -16.60 -13.84 3.20
N ASP A 435 -16.42 -13.68 1.88
CA ASP A 435 -17.10 -14.51 0.90
C ASP A 435 -16.58 -15.96 0.93
N ILE A 436 -17.49 -16.92 0.74
CA ILE A 436 -17.10 -18.33 0.61
C ILE A 436 -16.26 -18.49 -0.67
N GLY A 437 -15.13 -19.17 -0.55
CA GLY A 437 -14.13 -19.30 -1.62
C GLY A 437 -13.06 -18.21 -1.60
N ALA A 438 -13.21 -17.15 -0.80
CA ALA A 438 -12.19 -16.13 -0.64
C ALA A 438 -10.88 -16.74 -0.09
N SER A 439 -9.76 -16.25 -0.60
CA SER A 439 -8.42 -16.64 -0.16
C SER A 439 -7.91 -15.63 0.86
N ILE A 440 -7.57 -16.10 2.07
CA ILE A 440 -7.11 -15.27 3.19
C ILE A 440 -5.70 -15.73 3.58
N ALA A 441 -4.80 -14.78 3.83
CA ALA A 441 -3.48 -15.10 4.37
C ALA A 441 -3.61 -15.63 5.81
N VAL A 442 -2.92 -16.72 6.12
CA VAL A 442 -2.96 -17.33 7.46
C VAL A 442 -1.55 -17.61 7.99
N ARG A 443 -1.42 -17.58 9.32
CA ARG A 443 -0.24 -18.04 10.04
C ARG A 443 -0.60 -19.22 10.90
N VAL A 444 0.04 -20.35 10.64
CA VAL A 444 -0.26 -21.65 11.25
C VAL A 444 0.83 -22.03 12.24
N HIS A 445 0.46 -22.59 13.39
CA HIS A 445 1.42 -23.16 14.32
C HIS A 445 2.17 -24.34 13.66
N PRO A 446 3.51 -24.36 13.66
CA PRO A 446 4.29 -25.40 13.00
C PRO A 446 3.94 -26.83 13.46
N GLN A 447 3.59 -26.98 14.75
CA GLN A 447 3.31 -28.28 15.37
C GLN A 447 1.81 -28.56 15.59
N ASN A 448 0.94 -27.55 15.55
CA ASN A 448 -0.48 -27.70 15.90
C ASN A 448 -1.37 -27.13 14.77
N PRO A 449 -1.88 -27.96 13.86
CA PRO A 449 -2.63 -27.47 12.69
C PRO A 449 -3.89 -26.68 13.05
N ASN A 450 -4.48 -26.94 14.22
CA ASN A 450 -5.71 -26.29 14.68
C ASN A 450 -5.45 -24.87 15.21
N ASP A 451 -4.19 -24.53 15.46
CA ASP A 451 -3.79 -23.22 15.96
C ASP A 451 -3.31 -22.35 14.80
N PHE A 452 -4.17 -21.44 14.37
CA PHE A 452 -3.82 -20.47 13.34
C PHE A 452 -4.50 -19.13 13.60
N ILE A 453 -3.96 -18.09 12.99
CA ILE A 453 -4.60 -16.77 12.91
C ILE A 453 -4.82 -16.41 11.45
N MET A 454 -5.91 -15.69 11.21
CA MET A 454 -6.16 -15.03 9.92
C MET A 454 -5.48 -13.67 9.94
N GLU A 455 -4.73 -13.35 8.89
CA GLU A 455 -4.23 -12.01 8.60
C GLU A 455 -5.35 -11.28 7.83
N LEU A 456 -6.37 -10.83 8.57
CA LEU A 456 -7.44 -9.99 8.04
C LEU A 456 -6.94 -8.54 8.02
N ASP A 457 -6.90 -7.93 6.83
CA ASP A 457 -6.54 -6.53 6.62
C ASP A 457 -7.61 -5.55 7.12
#